data_AF-A0A960W796-F1
#
_entry.id   AF-A0A960W796-F1
#
_cell.length_a   1.000
_cell.length_b   1.000
_cell.length_c   1.000
_cell.angle_alpha   90.00
_cell.angle_beta   90.00
_cell.angle_gamma   90.00
#
_symmetry.space_group_name_H-M   'P 1'
#
loop_
_entity.id
_entity.type
_entity.pdbx_description
1 polymer ?
#
loop_
_entity_poly.entity_id
_entity_poly.type
_entity_poly.pdbx_seq_one_letter_code
_entity_poly.pdbx_strand_id
1 'polypeptide(L)' 'KQCFKPVTQMIAEINRWQTGWTNYFGYGYPRVAFRALHSYIVEKLTNHLRRRSQRAYRPPEGETFYAHVHALGLRRP' A
#
# COMPACT_ATOMS: atom_id res chain seq x y z
N LYS A 1 14.68 0.04 0.41
CA LYS A 1 14.79 -1.35 -0.08
C LYS A 1 14.21 -2.28 0.99
N GLN A 2 13.12 -3.00 0.73
CA GLN A 2 12.46 -3.92 1.68
C GLN A 2 12.19 -5.30 1.02
N CYS A 3 13.01 -5.66 0.03
CA CYS A 3 12.80 -6.81 -0.86
C CYS A 3 12.91 -8.15 -0.14
N PHE A 4 13.61 -8.17 1.01
CA PHE A 4 13.77 -9.34 1.86
C PHE A 4 12.53 -9.66 2.70
N LYS A 5 11.56 -8.74 2.78
CA LYS A 5 10.32 -8.96 3.54
C LYS A 5 9.21 -9.57 2.66
N PRO A 6 8.45 -10.55 3.17
CA PRO A 6 7.18 -10.95 2.57
C PRO A 6 6.26 -9.73 2.35
N VAL A 7 5.55 -9.68 1.23
CA VAL A 7 4.80 -8.47 0.85
C VAL A 7 3.67 -8.18 1.83
N THR A 8 3.03 -9.23 2.35
CA THR A 8 1.95 -9.17 3.34
C THR A 8 2.45 -8.60 4.67
N GLN A 9 3.67 -8.98 5.11
CA GLN A 9 4.28 -8.42 6.31
C GLN A 9 4.61 -6.94 6.13
N MET A 10 5.17 -6.55 4.99
CA MET A 10 5.43 -5.14 4.68
C MET A 10 4.13 -4.32 4.64
N ILE A 11 3.05 -4.87 4.08
CA ILE A 11 1.72 -4.23 4.05
C ILE A 11 1.16 -4.09 5.48
N ALA A 12 1.33 -5.09 6.34
CA ALA A 12 0.90 -5.01 7.74
C ALA A 12 1.62 -3.89 8.51
N GLU A 13 2.93 -3.73 8.29
CA GLU A 13 3.72 -2.63 8.86
C GLU A 13 3.21 -1.26 8.36
N ILE A 14 2.91 -1.14 7.05
CA ILE A 14 2.34 0.07 6.46
C ILE A 14 0.98 0.38 7.09
N ASN A 15 0.10 -0.61 7.24
CA ASN A 15 -1.22 -0.44 7.85
C ASN A 15 -1.11 0.06 9.30
N ARG A 16 -0.19 -0.51 10.09
CA ARG A 16 0.05 -0.06 11.48
C ARG A 16 0.51 1.39 11.52
N TRP A 17 1.48 1.75 10.68
CA TRP A 17 1.98 3.12 10.58
C TRP A 17 0.86 4.09 10.16
N GLN A 18 0.09 3.72 9.14
CA GLN A 18 -0.99 4.53 8.60
C GLN A 18 -2.09 4.76 9.65
N THR A 19 -2.43 3.74 10.45
CA THR A 19 -3.37 3.88 11.58
C THR A 19 -2.87 4.89 12.62
N GLY A 20 -1.60 4.81 13.01
CA GLY A 20 -1.03 5.79 13.95
C GLY A 20 -1.00 7.21 13.38
N TRP A 21 -0.63 7.35 12.11
CA TRP A 21 -0.58 8.64 11.42
C TRP A 21 -1.96 9.28 11.27
N THR A 22 -2.96 8.49 10.88
CA THR A 22 -4.34 8.99 10.70
C THR A 22 -4.98 9.38 12.03
N ASN A 23 -4.68 8.66 13.11
CA ASN A 23 -5.11 9.04 14.45
C ASN A 23 -4.49 10.38 14.90
N TYR A 24 -3.20 10.60 14.60
CA TYR A 24 -2.52 11.84 14.99
C TYR A 24 -2.91 13.05 14.12
N PHE A 25 -2.91 12.88 12.80
CA PHE A 25 -3.22 13.94 11.82
C PHE A 25 -4.71 14.01 11.44
N GLY A 26 -5.57 13.32 12.20
CA GLY A 26 -7.01 13.22 11.93
C GLY A 26 -7.82 14.48 12.25
N TYR A 27 -7.22 15.49 12.87
CA TYR A 27 -7.91 16.71 13.28
C TYR A 27 -8.13 17.68 12.10
N GLY A 28 -9.33 18.27 12.01
CA GLY A 28 -9.68 19.25 10.98
C GLY A 28 -10.18 18.63 9.67
N TYR A 29 -9.57 19.00 8.54
CA TYR A 29 -9.98 18.53 7.20
C TYR A 29 -8.90 17.68 6.49
N PRO A 30 -8.53 16.50 7.03
CA PRO A 30 -7.42 15.70 6.52
C PRO A 30 -7.76 14.85 5.28
N ARG A 31 -9.04 14.82 4.85
CA ARG A 31 -9.53 13.92 3.78
C ARG A 31 -8.69 13.97 2.50
N VAL A 32 -8.31 15.17 2.06
CA VAL A 32 -7.52 15.36 0.83
C VAL A 32 -6.10 14.83 1.02
N ALA A 33 -5.48 15.12 2.17
CA ALA A 33 -4.15 14.64 2.52
C ALA A 33 -4.11 13.10 2.62
N PHE A 34 -5.09 12.48 3.28
CA PHE A 34 -5.17 11.02 3.39
C PHE A 34 -5.43 10.34 2.06
N ARG A 35 -6.23 10.96 1.17
CA ARG A 35 -6.40 10.46 -0.20
C ARG A 35 -5.08 10.50 -0.98
N ALA A 36 -4.32 11.59 -0.88
CA ALA A 36 -3.03 11.71 -1.54
C ALA A 36 -2.02 10.69 -0.99
N LEU A 37 -1.96 10.53 0.34
CA LEU A 37 -1.13 9.53 1.00
C LEU A 37 -1.49 8.10 0.56
N HIS A 38 -2.77 7.77 0.50
CA HIS A 38 -3.23 6.46 0.05
C HIS A 38 -2.82 6.18 -1.39
N SER A 39 -3.05 7.14 -2.32
CA SER A 39 -2.61 7.01 -3.71
C SER A 39 -1.11 6.78 -3.83
N TYR A 40 -0.31 7.52 -3.06
CA TYR A 40 1.14 7.36 -3.00
C TYR A 40 1.54 5.96 -2.51
N ILE A 41 0.89 5.44 -1.46
CA ILE A 41 1.17 4.10 -0.93
C ILE A 41 0.85 3.01 -1.96
N VAL A 42 -0.31 3.09 -2.62
CA VAL A 42 -0.69 2.14 -3.69
C VAL A 42 0.32 2.15 -4.82
N GLU A 43 0.75 3.34 -5.25
CA GLU A 43 1.75 3.50 -6.32
C GLU A 43 3.09 2.88 -5.90
N LYS A 44 3.57 3.15 -4.69
CA LYS A 44 4.82 2.58 -4.18
C LYS A 44 4.76 1.07 -4.01
N LEU A 45 3.64 0.52 -3.54
CA LEU A 45 3.44 -0.93 -3.44
C LEU A 45 3.40 -1.60 -4.81
N THR A 46 2.68 -1.03 -5.77
CA THR A 46 2.64 -1.51 -7.15
C THR A 46 4.02 -1.53 -7.78
N ASN A 47 4.77 -0.43 -7.61
CA ASN A 47 6.14 -0.31 -8.08
C ASN A 47 7.09 -1.28 -7.38
N HIS A 48 6.90 -1.54 -6.08
CA HIS A 48 7.68 -2.52 -5.34
C HIS A 48 7.43 -3.93 -5.87
N LEU A 49 6.16 -4.33 -6.06
CA LEU A 49 5.80 -5.63 -6.62
C LEU A 49 6.43 -5.86 -7.99
N ARG A 50 6.33 -4.87 -8.89
CA ARG A 50 6.93 -4.95 -10.23
C ARG A 50 8.44 -5.11 -10.22
N ARG A 51 9.14 -4.57 -9.21
CA ARG A 51 10.61 -4.57 -9.11
C ARG A 51 11.17 -5.65 -8.19
N ARG A 52 10.32 -6.38 -7.46
CA ARG A 52 10.73 -7.38 -6.46
C ARG A 52 11.47 -8.56 -7.09
N SER A 53 11.07 -8.96 -8.28
CA SER A 53 11.57 -10.15 -8.97
C SER A 53 12.05 -9.81 -10.37
N GLN A 54 12.96 -10.63 -10.90
CA GLN A 54 13.50 -10.46 -12.25
C GLN A 54 12.41 -10.56 -13.33
N ARG A 55 11.36 -11.35 -13.09
CA ARG A 55 10.09 -11.28 -13.82
C ARG A 55 9.15 -10.38 -13.03
N ALA A 56 8.70 -9.29 -13.64
CA ALA A 56 7.78 -8.36 -12.99
C ALA A 56 6.53 -9.09 -12.48
N TYR A 57 6.17 -8.85 -11.22
CA TYR A 57 4.95 -9.39 -10.64
C TYR A 57 3.74 -8.93 -11.45
N ARG A 58 2.80 -9.84 -11.72
CA ARG A 58 1.53 -9.55 -12.39
C ARG A 58 0.38 -9.93 -11.46
N PRO A 59 -0.63 -9.06 -11.29
CA PRO A 59 -1.84 -9.46 -10.60
C PRO A 59 -2.56 -10.57 -11.37
N PRO A 60 -3.47 -11.31 -10.72
CA PRO A 60 -4.39 -12.25 -11.37
C PRO A 60 -5.11 -11.63 -12.57
N GLU A 61 -5.51 -12.49 -13.52
CA GLU A 61 -6.23 -12.06 -14.70
C GLU A 61 -7.55 -11.35 -14.33
N GLY A 62 -7.82 -10.22 -14.98
CA GLY A 62 -8.98 -9.36 -14.67
C GLY A 62 -8.82 -8.49 -13.41
N GLU A 63 -7.73 -8.63 -12.65
CA GLU A 63 -7.51 -7.84 -11.43
C GLU A 63 -6.57 -6.65 -11.67
N THR A 64 -6.98 -5.46 -11.22
CA THR A 64 -6.09 -4.28 -11.21
C THR A 64 -5.08 -4.39 -10.07
N PHE A 65 -3.92 -3.74 -10.22
CA PHE A 65 -2.97 -3.63 -9.11
C PHE A 65 -3.59 -3.01 -7.85
N TYR A 66 -4.54 -2.09 -8.02
CA TYR A 66 -5.28 -1.49 -6.91
C TYR A 66 -6.05 -2.56 -6.13
N ALA A 67 -6.89 -3.34 -6.80
CA ALA A 67 -7.64 -4.42 -6.17
C ALA A 67 -6.69 -5.46 -5.53
N HIS A 68 -5.62 -5.80 -6.25
CA HIS A 68 -4.66 -6.80 -5.81
C HIS A 68 -3.92 -6.41 -4.52
N VAL A 69 -3.47 -5.16 -4.38
CA VAL A 69 -2.81 -4.72 -3.13
C VAL A 69 -3.78 -4.71 -1.94
N HIS A 70 -5.08 -4.49 -2.17
CA HIS A 70 -6.11 -4.62 -1.15
C HIS A 70 -6.38 -6.09 -0.80
N ALA A 71 -6.40 -6.99 -1.78
CA ALA A 71 -6.48 -8.44 -1.54
C ALA A 71 -5.29 -8.96 -0.73
N LEU A 72 -4.09 -8.39 -0.93
CA LEU A 72 -2.90 -8.65 -0.12
C LEU A 72 -2.94 -8.05 1.30
N GLY A 73 -3.98 -7.26 1.62
CA GLY A 73 -4.27 -6.75 2.96
C GLY A 73 -4.05 -5.25 3.16
N LEU A 74 -3.81 -4.44 2.12
CA LEU A 74 -3.69 -2.99 2.28
C LEU A 74 -5.03 -2.41 2.74
N ARG A 75 -5.01 -1.64 3.83
CA ARG A 75 -6.20 -0.95 4.34
C ARG A 75 -6.25 0.48 3.82
N ARG A 76 -7.47 1.00 3.71
CA ARG A 76 -7.71 2.41 3.43
C ARG A 76 -7.75 3.16 4.77
N PRO A 77 -7.05 4.30 4.87
CA PRO A 77 -7.14 5.18 6.04
C PRO A 77 -8.49 5.89 6.14
#